data_AF-A0A4Y6V5G0-F1
#
_entry.id   AF-A0A4Y6V5G0-F1
#
_cell.length_a   1.000
_cell.length_b   1.000
_cell.length_c   1.000
_cell.angle_alpha   90.00
_cell.angle_beta   90.00
_cell.angle_gamma   90.00
#
_symmetry.space_group_name_H-M   'P 1'
#
loop_
_entity.id
_entity.type
_entity.pdbx_description
1 polymer ?
#
loop_
_entity_poly.entity_id
_entity_poly.type
_entity_poly.pdbx_seq_one_letter_code
_entity_poly.pdbx_strand_id
1 'polypeptide(L)' 'MKGRPTIGQKPSVARIVHYQSYGTPGGEFKSEPRAAIVTAVEDEEQEIVSLCVLNPTGLFFNQHVTRGDQGGQWNWPPRV' A
#
# COMPACT_ATOMS: atom_id res chain seq x y z
N MET A 1 -13.41 22.66 22.34
CA MET A 1 -13.84 21.40 21.69
C MET A 1 -12.64 20.47 21.63
N LYS A 2 -12.63 19.36 22.39
CA LYS A 2 -11.55 18.36 22.31
C LYS A 2 -11.84 17.47 21.11
N GLY A 3 -10.89 17.38 20.18
CA GLY A 3 -11.03 16.61 18.94
C GLY A 3 -11.41 15.17 19.20
N ARG A 4 -12.33 14.64 18.39
CA ARG A 4 -12.71 13.22 18.38
C ARG A 4 -11.43 12.38 18.18
N PRO A 5 -11.20 11.30 18.95
CA PRO A 5 -10.07 10.42 18.68
C PRO A 5 -10.21 9.89 17.26
N THR A 6 -9.23 10.16 16.40
CA THR A 6 -9.13 9.49 15.10
C THR A 6 -8.82 8.04 15.39
N ILE A 7 -9.83 7.17 15.37
CA ILE A 7 -9.62 5.73 15.25
C ILE A 7 -8.76 5.56 13.99
N GLY A 8 -7.54 5.05 14.13
CA GLY A 8 -6.63 4.83 13.01
C GLY A 8 -7.36 4.04 11.92
N GLN A 9 -7.23 4.47 10.67
CA GLN A 9 -7.89 3.82 9.55
C GLN A 9 -7.28 2.42 9.37
N LYS A 10 -8.09 1.38 9.55
CA LYS A 10 -7.71 -0.03 9.36
C LYS A 10 -7.77 -0.45 7.89
N PRO A 11 -6.91 -1.38 7.43
CA PRO A 11 -7.02 -1.96 6.10
C PRO A 11 -8.32 -2.77 5.95
N SER A 12 -8.86 -2.81 4.74
CA SER A 12 -9.98 -3.70 4.39
C SER A 12 -9.96 -4.03 2.90
N VAL A 13 -10.56 -5.16 2.53
CA VAL A 13 -10.68 -5.59 1.13
C VAL A 13 -11.39 -4.51 0.30
N ALA A 14 -10.97 -4.37 -0.97
CA ALA A 14 -11.45 -3.39 -1.93
C ALA A 14 -11.06 -1.93 -1.64
N ARG A 15 -10.21 -1.66 -0.64
CA ARG A 15 -9.63 -0.32 -0.43
C ARG A 15 -8.52 -0.03 -1.43
N ILE A 16 -8.50 1.19 -1.94
CA ILE A 16 -7.39 1.71 -2.74
C ILE A 16 -6.32 2.27 -1.80
N VAL A 17 -5.08 1.82 -2.00
CA VAL A 17 -3.89 2.21 -1.24
C VAL A 17 -2.74 2.56 -2.19
N HIS A 18 -1.66 3.09 -1.64
CA HIS A 18 -0.39 3.20 -2.36
C HIS A 18 0.49 2.00 -2.05
N TYR A 19 1.04 1.39 -3.09
CA TYR A 19 2.15 0.46 -3.02
C TYR A 19 3.42 1.17 -3.48
N GLN A 20 4.48 1.16 -2.68
CA GLN A 20 5.74 1.77 -3.05
C GLN A 20 6.58 0.73 -3.83
N SER A 21 6.88 1.00 -5.10
CA SER A 21 7.68 0.07 -5.91
C SER A 21 9.12 -0.05 -5.39
N TYR A 22 9.78 -1.19 -5.59
CA TYR A 22 11.17 -1.36 -5.15
C TYR A 22 12.17 -0.42 -5.83
N GLY A 23 11.90 -0.01 -7.07
CA GLY A 23 12.92 0.53 -7.97
C GLY A 23 13.94 -0.55 -8.38
N THR A 24 15.00 -0.16 -9.07
CA THR A 24 16.12 -1.06 -9.40
C THR A 24 17.41 -0.66 -8.68
N PRO A 25 18.27 -1.64 -8.34
CA PRO A 25 19.64 -1.34 -7.93
C PRO A 25 20.33 -0.48 -9.01
N GLY A 26 20.98 0.61 -8.60
CA GLY A 26 21.60 1.57 -9.52
C GLY A 26 20.67 2.68 -10.02
N GLY A 27 19.38 2.65 -9.70
CA GLY A 27 18.47 3.79 -9.86
C GLY A 27 17.96 4.04 -11.28
N GLU A 28 18.13 3.08 -12.20
CA GLU A 28 17.55 3.12 -13.54
C GLU A 28 16.02 3.29 -13.48
N PHE A 29 15.38 2.60 -12.53
CA PHE A 29 13.99 2.80 -12.17
C PHE A 29 13.88 3.23 -10.72
N LYS A 30 13.27 4.40 -10.50
CA LYS A 30 13.03 4.91 -9.14
C LYS A 30 11.92 4.13 -8.45
N SER A 31 12.01 4.10 -7.13
CA SER A 31 10.91 3.73 -6.27
C SER A 31 9.82 4.80 -6.39
N GLU A 32 8.61 4.40 -6.77
CA GLU A 32 7.49 5.30 -7.04
C GLU A 32 6.19 4.74 -6.44
N PRO A 33 5.29 5.62 -5.97
CA PRO A 33 3.96 5.20 -5.51
C PRO A 33 3.14 4.67 -6.69
N ARG A 34 2.56 3.48 -6.52
CA ARG A 34 1.61 2.83 -7.45
C ARG A 34 0.25 2.73 -6.78
N ALA A 35 -0.82 2.91 -7.55
CA ALA A 35 -2.15 2.57 -7.05
C ALA A 35 -2.26 1.06 -6.85
N ALA A 36 -2.85 0.64 -5.75
CA ALA A 36 -3.10 -0.76 -5.45
C ALA A 36 -4.48 -0.94 -4.80
N ILE A 37 -5.11 -2.09 -5.04
CA ILE A 37 -6.35 -2.49 -4.37
C ILE A 37 -6.03 -3.63 -3.40
N VAL A 38 -6.48 -3.51 -2.15
CA VAL A 38 -6.40 -4.58 -1.16
C VAL A 38 -7.29 -5.74 -1.58
N THR A 39 -6.71 -6.90 -1.87
CA THR A 39 -7.43 -8.11 -2.25
C THR A 39 -7.68 -9.04 -1.06
N ALA A 40 -6.82 -8.99 -0.05
CA ALA A 40 -7.00 -9.68 1.24
C ALA A 40 -6.35 -8.89 2.38
N VAL A 41 -6.93 -8.96 3.57
CA VAL A 41 -6.26 -8.57 4.82
C VAL A 41 -5.82 -9.86 5.49
N GLU A 42 -4.51 -10.06 5.58
CA GLU A 42 -3.92 -11.29 6.09
C GLU A 42 -3.66 -11.21 7.60
N ASP A 43 -3.29 -10.02 8.08
CA ASP A 43 -3.16 -9.70 9.50
C ASP A 43 -3.60 -8.25 9.73
N GLU A 44 -4.70 -8.06 10.46
CA GLU A 44 -5.22 -6.72 10.75
C GLU A 44 -4.36 -5.97 11.79
N GLU A 45 -3.76 -6.68 12.74
CA GLU A 45 -2.97 -6.08 13.83
C GLU A 45 -1.59 -5.65 13.34
N GLN A 46 -0.96 -6.47 12.48
CA GLN A 46 0.32 -6.17 11.83
C GLN A 46 0.17 -5.41 10.51
N GLU A 47 -1.07 -5.11 10.11
CA GLU A 47 -1.40 -4.38 8.88
C GLU A 47 -0.80 -5.03 7.60
N ILE A 48 -0.87 -6.36 7.51
CA ILE A 48 -0.37 -7.14 6.38
C ILE A 48 -1.51 -7.43 5.40
N VAL A 49 -1.30 -7.13 4.13
CA VAL A 49 -2.31 -7.25 3.07
C VAL A 49 -1.76 -7.93 1.82
N SER A 50 -2.66 -8.53 1.04
CA SER A 50 -2.42 -8.83 -0.37
C SER A 50 -2.94 -7.69 -1.25
N LEU A 51 -2.22 -7.36 -2.32
CA LEU A 51 -2.49 -6.25 -3.21
C LEU A 51 -2.57 -6.68 -4.67
N CYS A 52 -3.53 -6.11 -5.40
CA CYS A 52 -3.46 -5.98 -6.85
C CYS A 52 -2.89 -4.59 -7.16
N VAL A 53 -1.64 -4.53 -7.62
CA VAL A 53 -0.93 -3.29 -7.97
C VAL A 53 -1.20 -2.96 -9.43
N LEU A 54 -1.73 -1.76 -9.68
CA LEU A 54 -2.06 -1.27 -11.01
C LEU A 54 -0.87 -0.50 -11.59
N ASN A 55 -0.31 -1.02 -12.68
CA ASN A 55 0.69 -0.33 -13.50
C ASN A 55 0.07 0.04 -14.86
N PRO A 56 0.59 1.07 -15.54
CA PRO A 56 0.06 1.47 -16.86
C PRO A 56 -0.01 0.36 -17.89
N THR A 57 0.88 -0.63 -17.79
CA THR A 57 1.03 -1.73 -18.77
C THR A 57 0.73 -3.12 -18.20
N GLY A 58 0.27 -3.22 -16.94
CA GLY A 58 0.01 -4.52 -16.35
C GLY A 58 -0.41 -4.48 -14.89
N LEU A 59 -0.79 -5.65 -14.37
CA LEU A 59 -1.21 -5.85 -12.99
C LEU A 59 -0.23 -6.81 -12.32
N PHE A 60 0.23 -6.46 -11.11
CA PHE A 60 1.01 -7.37 -10.27
C PHE A 60 0.20 -7.76 -9.03
N PHE A 61 0.29 -9.02 -8.63
CA PHE A 61 -0.37 -9.55 -7.44
C PHE A 61 0.66 -9.84 -6.37
N ASN A 62 0.77 -8.94 -5.39
CA ASN A 62 1.75 -9.03 -4.31
C ASN A 62 1.04 -9.53 -3.04
N GLN A 63 1.62 -10.52 -2.37
CA GLN A 63 1.09 -11.08 -1.12
C GLN A 63 1.99 -10.70 0.05
N HIS A 64 1.48 -10.80 1.29
CA HIS A 64 2.27 -10.53 2.51
C HIS A 64 2.92 -9.13 2.54
N VAL A 65 2.22 -8.11 2.02
CA VAL A 65 2.75 -6.75 1.92
C VAL A 65 2.56 -6.03 3.26
N THR A 66 3.67 -5.58 3.86
CA THR A 66 3.66 -4.87 5.14
C THR A 66 3.43 -3.37 4.95
N ARG A 67 2.87 -2.71 5.97
CA ARG A 67 2.66 -1.26 5.95
C ARG A 67 3.99 -0.51 6.13
N GLY A 68 4.19 0.56 5.36
CA GLY A 68 5.33 1.46 5.45
C GLY A 68 5.58 2.25 4.16
N ASP A 69 6.65 3.04 4.14
CA ASP A 69 6.98 3.96 3.04
C ASP A 69 8.17 3.50 2.18
N GLN A 70 8.71 2.30 2.45
CA GLN A 70 9.85 1.75 1.71
C GLN A 70 9.37 0.91 0.51
N GLY A 71 10.29 0.68 -0.44
CA GLY A 71 10.03 -0.22 -1.56
C GLY A 71 9.54 -1.59 -1.10
N GLY A 72 8.44 -2.06 -1.69
CA GLY A 72 7.78 -3.30 -1.30
C GLY A 72 6.71 -3.16 -0.22
N GLN A 73 6.42 -1.96 0.26
CA GLN A 73 5.44 -1.71 1.33
C GLN A 73 4.22 -0.94 0.82
N TRP A 74 3.19 -0.86 1.67
CA TRP A 74 1.98 -0.11 1.37
C TRP A 74 1.68 0.97 2.41
N ASN A 75 1.02 2.05 2.00
CA ASN A 75 0.51 3.08 2.90
C ASN A 75 -0.82 3.67 2.41
N TRP A 76 -1.43 4.50 3.25
CA TRP A 76 -2.62 5.26 2.85
C TRP A 76 -2.23 6.37 1.87
N PRO A 77 -3.00 6.59 0.79
CA PRO A 77 -2.76 7.69 -0.12
C PRO A 77 -2.77 9.03 0.63
N PRO A 78 -1.94 10.01 0.22
CA PRO A 78 -1.93 11.33 0.82
C PRO A 78 -3.32 11.98 0.65
N ARG A 79 -3.75 12.70 1.69
CA ARG A 79 -4.97 13.53 1.61
C ARG A 79 -4.63 14.79 0.81
N VAL A 80 -5.45 15.10 -0.19
CA VAL A 80 -5.40 16.34 -0.97
C VAL A 80 -6.55 17.26 -0.57
#